data_AF-A0A932M2Q5-F1
#
_entry.id   AF-A0A932M2Q5-F1
#
_cell.length_a   1.000
_cell.length_b   1.000
_cell.length_c   1.000
_cell.angle_alpha   90.00
_cell.angle_beta   90.00
_cell.angle_gamma   90.00
#
_symmetry.space_group_name_H-M   'P 1'
#
loop_
_entity.id
_entity.type
_entity.pdbx_description
1 polymer ?
#
loop_
_entity_poly.entity_id
_entity_poly.type
_entity_poly.pdbx_seq_one_letter_code
_entity_poly.pdbx_strand_id
1 'polypeptide(L)'
;MSIWKKAGPGAVILFYLLIGLEVIIMITPFTVYFYSLYAPVLNRLEASPWTSWLTAFFLPHITASDNGLLTLLAYLGPILFALGLLLFFVCAAQVYSAKLFRRGVVTKGLYAHVRHPQYLGLGIAGLGLLLYWPRFFILVAYITMLFVYYLLARNEEGRMERKFGQSYRLYKEKIPAMFLPG
;
A
#
# COMPACT_ATOMS: atom_id res chain seq x y z
N MET A 1 12.83 13.89 -17.14
CA MET A 1 11.41 14.33 -17.29
C MET A 1 10.78 13.84 -18.61
N SER A 2 11.06 12.59 -19.03
CA SER A 2 10.72 12.07 -20.38
C SER A 2 9.80 10.82 -20.34
N ILE A 3 9.83 10.04 -19.27
CA ILE A 3 9.08 8.77 -19.14
C ILE A 3 7.56 9.03 -19.02
N TRP A 4 7.16 10.12 -18.35
CA TRP A 4 5.76 10.45 -18.09
C TRP A 4 4.96 10.90 -19.32
N LYS A 5 5.62 11.33 -20.40
CA LYS A 5 4.92 11.69 -21.65
C LYS A 5 4.54 10.47 -22.50
N LYS A 6 5.08 9.28 -22.20
CA LYS A 6 4.85 8.04 -22.96
C LYS A 6 3.89 7.05 -22.30
N ALA A 7 3.51 7.26 -21.04
CA ALA A 7 2.33 6.60 -20.48
C ALA A 7 1.10 7.24 -21.15
N GLY A 8 0.74 6.75 -22.32
CA GLY A 8 -0.29 7.35 -23.15
C GLY A 8 -1.69 7.28 -22.51
N PRO A 9 -2.67 8.03 -23.06
CA PRO A 9 -4.07 7.97 -22.65
C PRO A 9 -4.61 6.53 -22.54
N GLY A 10 -4.11 5.62 -23.38
CA GLY A 10 -4.49 4.20 -23.38
C GLY A 10 -4.19 3.46 -22.07
N ALA A 11 -3.08 3.76 -21.38
CA ALA A 11 -2.79 3.11 -20.10
C ALA A 11 -3.75 3.55 -18.99
N VAL A 12 -4.12 4.84 -19.01
CA VAL A 12 -5.10 5.43 -18.10
C VAL A 12 -6.50 4.87 -18.38
N ILE A 13 -6.88 4.76 -19.66
CA ILE A 13 -8.16 4.16 -20.07
C ILE A 13 -8.22 2.69 -19.67
N LEU A 14 -7.16 1.91 -19.91
CA LEU A 14 -7.09 0.51 -19.50
C LEU A 14 -7.21 0.36 -17.98
N PHE A 15 -6.55 1.22 -17.21
CA PHE A 15 -6.65 1.25 -15.76
C PHE A 15 -8.08 1.52 -15.28
N TYR A 16 -8.76 2.54 -15.84
CA TYR A 16 -10.15 2.84 -15.51
C TYR A 16 -11.11 1.73 -15.97
N LEU A 17 -10.86 1.08 -17.11
CA LEU A 17 -11.63 -0.06 -17.58
C LEU A 17 -11.50 -1.25 -16.64
N LEU A 18 -10.30 -1.55 -16.14
CA LEU A 18 -10.07 -2.64 -15.17
C LEU A 18 -10.81 -2.35 -13.86
N ILE A 19 -10.74 -1.12 -13.34
CA ILE A 19 -11.49 -0.72 -12.15
C ILE A 19 -12.99 -0.82 -12.40
N GLY A 20 -13.48 -0.27 -13.52
CA GLY A 20 -14.89 -0.30 -13.88
C GLY A 20 -15.42 -1.72 -14.02
N LEU A 21 -14.68 -2.60 -14.70
CA LEU A 21 -15.01 -4.02 -14.83
C LEU A 21 -15.10 -4.69 -13.46
N GLU A 22 -14.16 -4.43 -12.56
CA GLU A 22 -14.17 -5.04 -11.23
C GLU A 22 -15.36 -4.58 -10.38
N VAL A 23 -15.70 -3.28 -10.43
CA VAL A 23 -16.89 -2.73 -9.76
C VAL A 23 -18.17 -3.32 -10.34
N ILE A 24 -18.25 -3.45 -11.67
CA ILE A 24 -19.39 -4.08 -12.35
C ILE A 24 -19.54 -5.53 -11.92
N ILE A 25 -18.45 -6.31 -11.91
CA ILE A 25 -18.47 -7.72 -11.47
C ILE A 25 -19.04 -7.80 -10.04
N MET A 26 -18.65 -6.91 -9.13
CA MET A 26 -19.12 -6.91 -7.74
C MET A 26 -20.60 -6.53 -7.56
N ILE A 27 -21.06 -5.47 -8.23
CA ILE A 27 -22.40 -4.93 -8.00
C ILE A 27 -23.47 -5.77 -8.71
N THR A 28 -23.09 -6.46 -9.79
CA THR A 28 -24.01 -7.25 -10.60
C THR A 28 -24.10 -8.71 -10.13
N PRO A 29 -25.22 -9.41 -10.41
CA PRO A 29 -25.33 -10.85 -10.20
C PRO A 29 -24.37 -11.66 -11.08
N PHE A 30 -23.59 -11.00 -11.95
CA PHE A 30 -22.56 -11.63 -12.77
C PHE A 30 -21.54 -12.40 -11.93
N THR A 31 -21.24 -11.94 -10.71
CA THR A 31 -20.43 -12.73 -9.76
C THR A 31 -21.04 -14.11 -9.56
N VAL A 32 -22.32 -14.23 -9.21
CA VAL A 32 -22.97 -15.53 -8.99
C VAL A 32 -22.92 -16.42 -10.24
N TYR A 33 -23.19 -15.84 -11.42
CA TYR A 33 -23.15 -16.56 -12.69
C TYR A 33 -21.74 -17.07 -13.05
N PHE A 34 -20.73 -16.19 -12.97
CA PHE A 34 -19.33 -16.52 -13.21
C PHE A 34 -18.88 -17.68 -12.32
N TYR A 35 -19.20 -17.63 -11.02
CA TYR A 35 -18.84 -18.70 -10.10
C TYR A 35 -19.56 -20.02 -10.42
N SER A 36 -20.85 -20.00 -10.78
CA SER A 36 -21.57 -21.22 -11.13
C SER A 36 -20.97 -21.96 -12.34
N LEU A 37 -20.47 -21.20 -13.32
CA LEU A 37 -19.83 -21.73 -14.52
C LEU A 37 -18.40 -22.22 -14.26
N TYR A 38 -17.62 -21.45 -13.51
CA TYR A 38 -16.20 -21.74 -13.30
C TYR A 38 -15.92 -22.55 -12.02
N ALA A 39 -16.93 -22.87 -11.21
CA ALA A 39 -16.82 -23.64 -9.97
C ALA A 39 -15.95 -24.90 -10.09
N PRO A 40 -16.12 -25.76 -11.12
CA PRO A 40 -15.31 -26.97 -11.26
C PRO A 40 -13.81 -26.67 -11.45
N VAL A 41 -13.48 -25.56 -12.13
CA VAL A 41 -12.10 -25.13 -12.36
C VAL A 41 -11.52 -24.47 -11.10
N LEU A 42 -12.31 -23.60 -10.45
CA LEU A 42 -11.91 -22.93 -9.22
C LEU A 42 -11.64 -23.93 -8.09
N ASN A 43 -12.51 -24.93 -7.92
CA ASN A 43 -12.34 -25.97 -6.91
C ASN A 43 -11.07 -26.82 -7.16
N ARG A 44 -10.69 -27.05 -8.43
CA ARG A 44 -9.43 -27.73 -8.77
C ARG A 44 -8.20 -26.90 -8.43
N LEU A 45 -8.27 -25.58 -8.67
CA LEU A 45 -7.20 -24.66 -8.30
C LEU A 45 -7.08 -24.52 -6.78
N GLU A 46 -8.19 -24.58 -6.05
CA GLU A 46 -8.21 -24.52 -4.59
C GLU A 46 -7.69 -25.81 -3.95
N ALA A 47 -7.96 -26.98 -4.56
CA ALA A 47 -7.52 -28.28 -4.05
C ALA A 47 -5.99 -28.43 -3.93
N SER A 48 -5.21 -27.64 -4.66
CA SER A 48 -3.76 -27.63 -4.55
C SER A 48 -3.27 -26.43 -3.71
N PRO A 49 -2.44 -26.67 -2.68
CA PRO A 49 -1.83 -25.60 -1.88
C PRO A 49 -1.05 -24.57 -2.70
N TRP A 50 -0.52 -24.97 -3.86
CA TRP A 50 0.29 -24.12 -4.74
C TRP A 50 -0.52 -23.16 -5.61
N THR A 51 -1.82 -23.40 -5.79
CA THR A 51 -2.70 -22.62 -6.67
C THR A 51 -3.86 -21.95 -5.94
N SER A 52 -4.09 -22.31 -4.68
CA SER A 52 -5.09 -21.70 -3.80
C SER A 52 -4.93 -20.19 -3.60
N TRP A 53 -3.71 -19.66 -3.66
CA TRP A 53 -3.46 -18.22 -3.54
C TRP A 53 -4.07 -17.43 -4.70
N LEU A 54 -4.20 -18.04 -5.89
CA LEU A 54 -4.83 -17.41 -7.06
C LEU A 54 -6.32 -17.20 -6.80
N THR A 55 -7.01 -18.23 -6.30
CA THR A 55 -8.44 -18.10 -5.97
C THR A 55 -8.64 -17.13 -4.80
N ALA A 56 -7.79 -17.19 -3.78
CA ALA A 56 -7.82 -16.24 -2.67
C ALA A 56 -7.57 -14.79 -3.09
N PHE A 57 -6.67 -14.54 -4.05
CA PHE A 57 -6.33 -13.18 -4.50
C PHE A 57 -7.30 -12.61 -5.54
N PHE A 58 -7.85 -13.42 -6.44
CA PHE A 58 -8.77 -12.93 -7.47
C PHE A 58 -10.24 -12.99 -7.04
N LEU A 59 -10.58 -13.89 -6.12
CA LEU A 59 -11.95 -14.28 -5.79
C LEU A 59 -12.23 -14.41 -4.27
N PRO A 60 -11.75 -13.49 -3.39
CA PRO A 60 -11.72 -13.68 -1.93
C PRO A 60 -13.07 -13.83 -1.21
N HIS A 61 -14.22 -13.58 -1.86
CA HIS A 61 -15.50 -13.40 -1.15
C HIS A 61 -16.30 -14.71 -1.01
N ILE A 62 -15.88 -15.79 -1.66
CA ILE A 62 -16.72 -16.99 -1.82
C ILE A 62 -15.93 -18.30 -1.62
N THR A 63 -14.59 -18.28 -1.71
CA THR A 63 -13.74 -19.46 -1.46
C THR A 63 -13.15 -19.39 -0.05
N ALA A 64 -13.69 -20.18 0.89
CA ALA A 64 -13.04 -20.41 2.17
C ALA A 64 -11.84 -21.34 1.92
N SER A 65 -10.67 -20.75 1.65
CA SER A 65 -9.45 -21.51 1.43
C SER A 65 -9.11 -22.32 2.69
N ASP A 66 -9.02 -23.65 2.55
CA ASP A 66 -8.56 -24.56 3.61
C ASP A 66 -7.07 -24.35 3.98
N ASN A 67 -6.35 -23.47 3.27
CA ASN A 67 -4.96 -23.16 3.59
C ASN A 67 -4.85 -22.25 4.81
N GLY A 68 -4.41 -22.82 5.93
CA GLY A 68 -4.22 -22.09 7.19
C GLY A 68 -3.33 -20.84 7.07
N LEU A 69 -2.34 -20.84 6.17
CA LEU A 69 -1.48 -19.66 5.92
C LEU A 69 -2.24 -18.50 5.28
N LEU A 70 -3.11 -18.76 4.29
CA LEU A 70 -3.89 -17.71 3.62
C LEU A 70 -4.93 -17.14 4.59
N THR A 71 -5.55 -18.01 5.39
CA THR A 71 -6.48 -17.63 6.45
C THR A 71 -5.80 -16.76 7.51
N LEU A 72 -4.60 -17.14 7.97
CA LEU A 72 -3.81 -16.33 8.89
C LEU A 72 -3.49 -14.95 8.32
N LEU A 73 -3.03 -14.89 7.06
CA LEU A 73 -2.72 -13.63 6.38
C LEU A 73 -3.95 -12.72 6.26
N ALA A 74 -5.13 -13.29 5.97
CA ALA A 74 -6.39 -12.56 5.91
C ALA A 74 -6.76 -11.95 7.26
N TYR A 75 -6.56 -12.65 8.38
CA TYR A 75 -6.78 -12.11 9.73
C TYR A 75 -5.72 -11.09 10.16
N LEU A 76 -4.47 -11.26 9.71
CA LEU A 76 -3.40 -10.28 9.96
C LEU A 76 -3.63 -8.98 9.19
N GLY A 77 -4.29 -9.02 8.04
CA GLY A 77 -4.58 -7.85 7.21
C GLY A 77 -5.20 -6.67 7.97
N PRO A 78 -6.38 -6.85 8.64
CA PRO A 78 -7.00 -5.80 9.46
C PRO A 78 -6.12 -5.28 10.59
N ILE A 79 -5.35 -6.17 11.23
CA ILE A 79 -4.44 -5.80 12.33
C ILE A 79 -3.33 -4.89 11.80
N LEU A 80 -2.71 -5.27 10.69
CA LEU A 80 -1.69 -4.45 10.03
C LEU A 80 -2.27 -3.13 9.51
N PHE A 81 -3.49 -3.15 8.97
CA PHE A 81 -4.19 -1.94 8.53
C PHE A 81 -4.39 -0.96 9.68
N ALA A 82 -4.93 -1.44 10.81
CA ALA A 82 -5.14 -0.63 12.01
C ALA A 82 -3.82 -0.12 12.60
N LEU A 83 -2.79 -0.96 12.67
CA LEU A 83 -1.47 -0.58 13.18
C LEU A 83 -0.81 0.50 12.29
N GLY A 84 -0.89 0.34 10.97
CA GLY A 84 -0.36 1.32 10.02
C GLY A 84 -1.08 2.68 10.12
N LEU A 85 -2.40 2.67 10.25
CA LEU A 85 -3.18 3.89 10.50
C LEU A 85 -2.82 4.53 11.84
N LEU A 86 -2.69 3.75 12.91
CA LEU A 86 -2.29 4.27 14.21
C LEU A 86 -0.92 4.95 14.13
N LEU A 87 0.06 4.31 13.48
CA LEU A 87 1.39 4.89 13.27
C LEU A 87 1.29 6.22 12.50
N PHE A 88 0.47 6.26 11.45
CA PHE A 88 0.23 7.49 10.70
C PHE A 88 -0.35 8.60 11.58
N PHE A 89 -1.39 8.32 12.36
CA PHE A 89 -2.02 9.31 13.25
C PHE A 89 -1.06 9.80 14.34
N VAL A 90 -0.25 8.91 14.93
CA VAL A 90 0.77 9.27 15.93
C VAL A 90 1.81 10.22 15.31
N CYS A 91 2.29 9.91 14.10
CA CYS A 91 3.24 10.78 13.41
C CYS A 91 2.62 12.11 12.98
N ALA A 92 1.35 12.10 12.55
CA ALA A 92 0.62 13.31 12.20
C ALA A 92 0.44 14.22 13.43
N ALA A 93 0.07 13.66 14.58
CA ALA A 93 -0.02 14.37 15.85
C ALA A 93 1.34 14.94 16.29
N GLN A 94 2.43 14.18 16.12
CA GLN A 94 3.78 14.63 16.47
C GLN A 94 4.22 15.84 15.61
N VAL A 95 3.98 15.80 14.30
CA VAL A 95 4.31 16.91 13.39
C VAL A 95 3.43 18.13 13.64
N TYR A 96 2.11 17.92 13.81
CA TYR A 96 1.17 19.01 14.04
C TYR A 96 1.44 19.71 15.38
N SER A 97 1.70 18.94 16.44
CA SER A 97 2.10 19.48 17.75
C SER A 97 3.39 20.30 17.65
N ALA A 98 4.43 19.80 16.99
CA ALA A 98 5.67 20.54 16.83
C ALA A 98 5.52 21.84 16.04
N LYS A 99 4.63 21.84 15.03
CA LYS A 99 4.27 23.03 14.25
C LYS A 99 3.51 24.05 15.10
N LEU A 100 2.59 23.59 15.95
CA LEU A 100 1.81 24.42 16.87
C LEU A 100 2.71 25.08 17.94
N PHE A 101 3.66 24.31 18.50
CA PHE A 101 4.63 24.81 19.49
C PHE A 101 5.84 25.54 18.88
N ARG A 102 5.85 25.81 17.57
CA ARG A 102 6.96 26.46 16.84
C ARG A 102 8.34 25.84 17.09
N ARG A 103 8.42 24.54 17.37
CA ARG A 103 9.66 23.85 17.79
C ARG A 103 10.63 23.51 16.65
N GLY A 104 10.43 24.03 15.44
CA GLY A 104 11.27 23.71 14.29
C GLY A 104 11.08 22.27 13.81
N VAL A 105 12.11 21.70 13.17
CA VAL A 105 12.06 20.36 12.56
C VAL A 105 12.02 19.28 13.65
N VAL A 106 11.10 18.32 13.52
CA VAL A 106 10.97 17.20 14.47
C VAL A 106 12.03 16.15 14.17
N THR A 107 13.01 16.01 15.06
CA THR A 107 14.10 15.02 14.93
C THR A 107 14.10 13.96 16.04
N LYS A 108 13.09 13.97 16.92
CA LYS A 108 12.99 13.05 18.07
C LYS A 108 11.92 11.97 17.84
N GLY A 109 12.02 10.83 18.52
CA GLY A 109 11.03 9.74 18.45
C GLY A 109 11.15 8.89 17.19
N LEU A 110 10.04 8.67 16.47
CA LEU A 110 10.01 7.87 15.25
C LEU A 110 10.90 8.44 14.12
N TYR A 111 11.00 9.77 14.06
CA TYR A 111 11.91 10.49 13.16
C TYR A 111 13.39 10.25 13.47
N ALA A 112 13.75 9.68 14.64
CA ALA A 112 15.13 9.32 14.95
C ALA A 112 15.56 7.97 14.33
N HIS A 113 14.61 7.18 13.83
CA HIS A 113 14.87 5.84 13.27
C HIS A 113 14.56 5.77 11.76
N VAL A 114 13.57 6.52 11.29
CA VAL A 114 13.15 6.55 9.89
C VAL A 114 12.90 8.00 9.48
N ARG A 115 13.38 8.42 8.31
CA ARG A 115 13.23 9.82 7.86
C ARG A 115 11.78 10.20 7.55
N HIS A 116 10.97 9.26 7.07
CA HIS A 116 9.54 9.44 6.77
C HIS A 116 8.64 8.37 7.42
N PRO A 117 8.45 8.41 8.74
CA PRO A 117 7.65 7.40 9.46
C PRO A 117 6.16 7.46 9.07
N GLN A 118 5.65 8.63 8.64
CA GLN A 118 4.28 8.75 8.12
C GLN A 118 4.06 7.90 6.87
N TYR A 119 4.99 7.93 5.91
CA TYR A 119 4.89 7.11 4.69
C TYR A 119 5.08 5.63 5.00
N LEU A 120 5.90 5.28 6.00
CA LEU A 120 5.99 3.91 6.50
C LEU A 120 4.64 3.43 7.06
N GLY A 121 3.98 4.23 7.90
CA GLY A 121 2.65 3.90 8.45
C GLY A 121 1.61 3.66 7.35
N LEU A 122 1.56 4.55 6.35
CA LEU A 122 0.67 4.40 5.20
C LEU A 122 1.04 3.19 4.32
N GLY A 123 2.33 2.86 4.20
CA GLY A 123 2.79 1.63 3.53
C GLY A 123 2.31 0.37 4.25
N ILE A 124 2.45 0.31 5.58
CA ILE A 124 1.97 -0.80 6.41
C ILE A 124 0.43 -0.89 6.32
N ALA A 125 -0.27 0.25 6.36
CA ALA A 125 -1.71 0.27 6.21
C ALA A 125 -2.13 -0.26 4.83
N GLY A 126 -1.52 0.23 3.75
CA GLY A 126 -1.79 -0.23 2.39
C GLY A 126 -1.54 -1.73 2.21
N LEU A 127 -0.50 -2.27 2.83
CA LEU A 127 -0.22 -3.71 2.83
C LEU A 127 -1.27 -4.49 3.63
N GLY A 128 -1.69 -4.00 4.79
CA GLY A 128 -2.78 -4.60 5.56
C GLY A 128 -4.09 -4.63 4.79
N LEU A 129 -4.41 -3.55 4.06
CA LEU A 129 -5.59 -3.50 3.19
C LEU A 129 -5.48 -4.49 2.03
N LEU A 130 -4.30 -4.63 1.42
CA LEU A 130 -4.04 -5.61 0.38
C LEU A 130 -4.17 -7.06 0.89
N LEU A 131 -3.78 -7.35 2.12
CA LEU A 131 -3.93 -8.70 2.71
C LEU A 131 -5.37 -8.98 3.14
N TYR A 132 -6.06 -7.98 3.69
CA TYR A 132 -7.46 -8.12 4.08
C TYR A 132 -8.38 -8.26 2.88
N TRP A 133 -8.10 -7.48 1.83
CA TRP A 133 -8.91 -7.42 0.62
C TRP A 133 -8.00 -7.56 -0.60
N PRO A 134 -7.44 -8.75 -0.86
CA PRO A 134 -6.49 -8.97 -1.93
C PRO A 134 -7.21 -8.86 -3.26
N ARG A 135 -6.91 -7.81 -4.01
CA ARG A 135 -7.51 -7.52 -5.31
C ARG A 135 -6.51 -6.88 -6.23
N PHE A 136 -6.69 -7.10 -7.53
CA PHE A 136 -5.79 -6.56 -8.53
C PHE A 136 -5.75 -5.03 -8.48
N PHE A 137 -6.91 -4.35 -8.37
CA PHE A 137 -6.91 -2.89 -8.26
C PHE A 137 -6.20 -2.40 -7.00
N ILE A 138 -6.37 -3.08 -5.85
CA ILE A 138 -5.72 -2.71 -4.59
C ILE A 138 -4.22 -2.89 -4.70
N LEU A 139 -3.75 -3.97 -5.35
CA LEU A 139 -2.33 -4.18 -5.61
C LEU A 139 -1.74 -3.07 -6.50
N VAL A 140 -2.41 -2.74 -7.61
CA VAL A 140 -1.94 -1.68 -8.51
C VAL A 140 -1.95 -0.32 -7.80
N ALA A 141 -3.00 -0.02 -7.03
CA ALA A 141 -3.07 1.19 -6.23
C ALA A 141 -1.97 1.24 -5.16
N TYR A 142 -1.69 0.12 -4.49
CA TYR A 142 -0.64 0.01 -3.47
C TYR A 142 0.76 0.24 -4.06
N ILE A 143 1.10 -0.43 -5.16
CA ILE A 143 2.39 -0.25 -5.86
C ILE A 143 2.52 1.21 -6.33
N THR A 144 1.45 1.77 -6.92
CA THR A 144 1.42 3.16 -7.37
C THR A 144 1.63 4.13 -6.20
N MET A 145 0.96 3.89 -5.08
CA MET A 145 1.08 4.69 -3.85
C MET A 145 2.52 4.68 -3.33
N LEU A 146 3.15 3.51 -3.21
CA LEU A 146 4.55 3.39 -2.78
C LEU A 146 5.50 4.17 -3.70
N PHE A 147 5.29 4.10 -5.01
CA PHE A 147 6.09 4.84 -5.97
C PHE A 147 5.90 6.36 -5.84
N VAL A 148 4.66 6.82 -5.70
CA VAL A 148 4.37 8.25 -5.49
C VAL A 148 4.98 8.75 -4.17
N TYR A 149 4.89 7.96 -3.10
CA TYR A 149 5.50 8.32 -1.81
C TYR A 149 7.01 8.36 -1.88
N TYR A 150 7.65 7.45 -2.63
CA TYR A 150 9.08 7.52 -2.88
C TYR A 150 9.49 8.84 -3.55
N LEU A 151 8.77 9.25 -4.60
CA LEU A 151 9.03 10.51 -5.30
C LEU A 151 8.78 11.73 -4.41
N LEU A 152 7.70 11.70 -3.63
CA LEU A 152 7.33 12.79 -2.73
C LEU A 152 8.37 12.94 -1.61
N ALA A 153 8.76 11.84 -0.97
CA ALA A 153 9.79 11.82 0.05
C ALA A 153 11.11 12.39 -0.52
N ARG A 154 11.52 11.99 -1.73
CA ARG A 154 12.75 12.49 -2.35
C ARG A 154 12.69 13.99 -2.66
N ASN A 155 11.52 14.50 -3.05
CA ASN A 155 11.31 15.93 -3.23
C ASN A 155 11.39 16.69 -1.90
N GLU A 156 10.77 16.16 -0.84
CA GLU A 156 10.85 16.71 0.51
C GLU A 156 12.29 16.77 1.02
N GLU A 157 13.07 15.69 0.86
CA GLU A 157 14.50 15.69 1.21
C GLU A 157 15.25 16.79 0.47
N GLY A 158 15.02 16.96 -0.84
CA GLY A 158 15.65 18.01 -1.64
C GLY A 158 15.29 19.43 -1.16
N ARG A 159 14.04 19.64 -0.70
CA ARG A 159 13.62 20.92 -0.10
C ARG A 159 14.28 21.16 1.26
N MET A 160 14.43 20.12 2.06
CA MET A 160 15.11 20.20 3.36
C MET A 160 16.61 20.45 3.20
N GLU A 161 17.27 19.80 2.25
CA GLU A 161 18.67 20.04 1.89
C GLU A 161 18.89 21.51 1.46
N ARG A 162 17.99 22.08 0.65
CA ARG A 162 18.06 23.50 0.25
C ARG A 162 17.84 24.47 1.41
N LYS A 163 16.96 24.14 2.35
CA LYS A 163 16.57 25.03 3.46
C LYS A 163 17.55 24.98 4.65
N PHE A 164 18.05 23.78 4.96
CA PHE A 164 18.83 23.51 6.18
C PHE A 164 20.30 23.11 5.89
N GLY A 165 20.65 22.91 4.62
CA GLY A 165 22.04 22.72 4.17
C GLY A 165 22.73 21.56 4.87
N GLN A 166 23.86 21.86 5.52
CA GLN A 166 24.74 20.87 6.15
C GLN A 166 24.10 20.13 7.34
N SER A 167 23.23 20.81 8.10
CA SER A 167 22.55 20.19 9.25
C SER A 167 21.66 19.01 8.85
N TYR A 168 21.02 19.09 7.67
CA TYR A 168 20.18 18.01 7.15
C TYR A 168 21.01 16.88 6.52
N ARG A 169 22.17 17.19 5.92
CA ARG A 169 23.09 16.16 5.41
C ARG A 169 23.62 15.25 6.52
N LEU A 170 24.05 15.85 7.63
CA LEU A 170 24.49 15.11 8.82
C LEU A 170 23.37 14.24 9.41
N TYR A 171 22.13 14.74 9.38
CA TYR A 171 20.96 13.96 9.78
C TYR A 171 20.71 12.76 8.85
N LYS A 172 20.84 12.95 7.54
CA LYS A 172 20.66 11.90 6.53
C LYS A 172 21.73 10.81 6.60
N GLU A 173 22.97 11.18 6.91
CA GLU A 173 24.07 10.24 7.18
C GLU A 173 23.80 9.41 8.44
N LYS A 174 23.24 10.03 9.50
CA LYS A 174 22.91 9.34 10.75
C LYS A 174 21.75 8.36 10.60
N ILE A 175 20.79 8.64 9.72
CA ILE A 175 19.58 7.83 9.54
C ILE A 175 19.44 7.48 8.06
N PRO A 176 20.02 6.36 7.58
CA PRO A 176 20.01 5.98 6.17
C PRO A 176 18.63 5.50 5.68
N ALA A 177 17.77 5.01 6.58
CA ALA A 177 16.44 4.49 6.25
C ALA A 177 15.45 5.61 5.89
N MET A 178 14.95 5.60 4.64
CA MET A 178 14.00 6.59 4.14
C MET A 178 12.56 6.30 4.62
N PHE A 179 12.02 5.15 4.20
CA PHE A 179 10.79 4.51 4.67
C PHE A 179 10.74 3.05 4.19
N LEU A 180 11.31 2.77 3.01
CA LEU A 180 11.73 1.44 2.60
C LEU A 180 13.25 1.28 2.85
N PRO A 181 13.72 0.10 3.26
CA PRO A 181 15.15 -0.20 3.27
C PRO A 181 15.65 -0.15 1.82
N GLY A 182 16.71 0.62 1.58
CA GLY A 182 17.34 0.80 0.27
C GLY A 182 18.82 1.02 0.43
#